data_AF-A0A6A5SEY7-F1
#
_entry.id   AF-A0A6A5SEY7-F1
#
_cell.length_a   1.000
_cell.length_b   1.000
_cell.length_c   1.000
_cell.angle_alpha   90.00
_cell.angle_beta   90.00
_cell.angle_gamma   90.00
#
_symmetry.space_group_name_H-M   'P 1'
#
loop_
_entity.id
_entity.type
_entity.pdbx_description
1 polymer ?
#
loop_
_entity_poly.entity_id
_entity_poly.type
_entity_poly.pdbx_seq_one_letter_code
_entity_poly.pdbx_strand_id
1 'polypeptide(L)'
;MPHHHLSVSSLHYYVVFASIFIAAFLFSRIFRKKASALKNDESIVDGYAQNAVNKKIVDTGERAMYKKLFHELHHLESNSEILPRARDQLILQLAEAVETERRNPGSILSIAEYSKINILAFIQQQEELTGHEWDAYLARRKGGGKPELFSNRDTARTWLREFAPLKLVDGAWLGHTHRVTTPFALRHITKDAWQVMAEEYGDGILAQHHVHLYSKLLHDVDAGLPEAHDPDFIHTRHGMDNVQVWKGAVAQLLVSLFPHEFLPEILGFNLHFELLTLNTMIASKELEEVKLDAYYFFLHISIDNSHSGHTAMAAETVCKYMDHVQRSEGDEAARSAWRRVQAGYCLSSSFSAPQAGTYSAPSHGCQLSTLNAHRPEEDFEQDTNEWDQKILQLMQAKAQAAGKIHCGSQIKIGRDANNQLNQLCSS
;
A
#
# COMPACT_ATOMS: atom_id res chain seq x y z
N MET A 1 66.34 13.51 83.14
CA MET A 1 65.57 14.73 82.83
C MET A 1 66.29 15.48 81.72
N PRO A 2 65.63 16.15 80.75
CA PRO A 2 64.19 16.28 80.50
C PRO A 2 63.72 15.66 79.15
N HIS A 3 62.41 15.41 79.07
CA HIS A 3 61.62 15.14 77.87
C HIS A 3 61.27 16.47 77.17
N HIS A 4 61.32 16.50 75.84
CA HIS A 4 60.67 17.55 75.03
C HIS A 4 59.41 16.99 74.34
N HIS A 5 58.28 17.61 74.67
CA HIS A 5 56.99 17.47 74.02
C HIS A 5 57.03 18.03 72.59
N LEU A 6 56.65 17.22 71.60
CA LEU A 6 56.23 17.69 70.28
C LEU A 6 54.72 17.92 70.31
N SER A 7 54.31 19.10 69.86
CA SER A 7 52.96 19.67 69.95
C SER A 7 51.95 18.97 69.04
N VAL A 8 50.78 18.64 69.60
CA VAL A 8 49.59 18.07 68.94
C VAL A 8 48.88 19.07 68.00
N SER A 9 49.31 20.33 67.95
CA SER A 9 48.66 21.40 67.18
C SER A 9 48.97 21.39 65.67
N SER A 10 50.07 20.78 65.22
CA SER A 10 50.47 20.81 63.80
C SER A 10 49.78 19.76 62.92
N LEU A 11 49.33 18.64 63.51
CA LEU A 11 48.74 17.52 62.79
C LEU A 11 47.25 17.75 62.48
N HIS A 12 46.52 18.46 63.34
CA HIS A 12 45.10 18.77 63.16
C HIS A 12 44.84 19.75 62.00
N TYR A 13 45.71 20.74 61.80
CA TYR A 13 45.58 21.70 60.69
C TYR A 13 45.77 21.03 59.31
N TYR A 14 46.72 20.09 59.19
CA TYR A 14 46.93 19.37 57.92
C TYR A 14 45.76 18.43 57.57
N VAL A 15 45.17 17.77 58.56
CA VAL A 15 44.02 16.86 58.33
C VAL A 15 42.76 17.63 57.93
N VAL A 16 42.50 18.79 58.53
CA VAL A 16 41.35 19.65 58.18
C VAL A 16 41.52 20.29 56.79
N PHE A 17 42.71 20.78 56.46
CA PHE A 17 42.97 21.32 55.11
C PHE A 17 42.91 20.24 54.02
N ALA A 18 43.47 19.05 54.26
CA ALA A 18 43.42 17.95 53.29
C ALA A 18 41.98 17.46 53.03
N SER A 19 41.13 17.41 54.06
CA SER A 19 39.73 16.99 53.92
C SER A 19 38.85 18.02 53.19
N ILE A 20 39.12 19.33 53.36
CA ILE A 20 38.45 20.39 52.57
C ILE A 20 38.87 20.32 51.09
N PHE A 21 40.15 20.10 50.79
CA PHE A 21 40.62 19.95 49.41
C PHE A 21 40.06 18.70 48.73
N ILE A 22 39.97 17.57 49.43
CA ILE A 22 39.38 16.33 48.92
C ILE A 22 37.87 16.53 48.67
N ALA A 23 37.15 17.18 49.59
CA ALA A 23 35.73 17.48 49.42
C ALA A 23 35.48 18.43 48.23
N ALA A 24 36.27 19.49 48.09
CA ALA A 24 36.18 20.42 46.96
C ALA A 24 36.52 19.74 45.62
N PHE A 25 37.52 18.84 45.61
CA PHE A 25 37.88 18.08 44.41
C PHE A 25 36.78 17.12 43.99
N LEU A 26 36.19 16.37 44.94
CA LEU A 26 35.07 15.46 44.70
C LEU A 26 33.82 16.21 44.23
N PHE A 27 33.51 17.36 44.84
CA PHE A 27 32.37 18.19 44.45
C PHE A 27 32.55 18.74 43.02
N SER A 28 33.76 19.21 42.67
CA SER A 28 34.05 19.68 41.30
C SER A 28 33.96 18.54 40.27
N ARG A 29 34.23 17.29 40.67
CA ARG A 29 34.20 16.12 39.79
C ARG A 29 32.76 15.65 39.56
N ILE A 30 31.91 15.71 40.58
CA ILE A 30 30.46 15.44 40.46
C ILE A 30 29.80 16.52 39.60
N PHE A 31 30.12 17.81 39.83
CA PHE A 31 29.56 18.90 39.04
C PHE A 31 29.99 18.83 37.56
N ARG A 32 31.27 18.49 37.29
CA ARG A 32 31.75 18.25 35.92
C ARG A 32 31.05 17.08 35.24
N LYS A 33 30.81 15.97 35.95
CA LYS A 33 30.06 14.82 35.42
C LYS A 33 28.60 15.16 35.13
N LYS A 34 27.95 15.95 35.99
CA LYS A 34 26.56 16.38 35.80
C LYS A 34 26.44 17.37 34.65
N ALA A 35 27.38 18.30 34.51
CA ALA A 35 27.47 19.23 33.37
C ALA A 35 27.79 18.51 32.05
N SER A 36 28.63 17.47 32.04
CA SER A 36 28.86 16.66 30.84
C SER A 36 27.65 15.81 30.47
N ALA A 37 26.90 15.31 31.45
CA ALA A 37 25.66 14.57 31.20
C ALA A 37 24.58 15.48 30.59
N LEU A 38 24.42 16.71 31.12
CA LEU A 38 23.50 17.71 30.57
C LEU A 38 23.88 18.14 29.14
N LYS A 39 25.17 18.36 28.86
CA LYS A 39 25.66 18.66 27.50
C LYS A 39 25.46 17.50 26.52
N ASN A 40 25.54 16.26 27.01
CA ASN A 40 25.26 15.08 26.18
C ASN A 40 23.77 14.96 25.89
N ASP A 41 22.89 15.25 26.85
CA ASP A 41 21.44 15.26 26.64
C ASP A 41 21.02 16.38 25.67
N GLU A 42 21.56 17.60 25.83
CA GLU A 42 21.35 18.71 24.89
C GLU A 42 21.82 18.37 23.47
N SER A 43 23.01 17.77 23.30
CA SER A 43 23.51 17.42 21.97
C SER A 43 22.73 16.27 21.29
N ILE A 44 22.16 15.35 22.08
CA ILE A 44 21.27 14.30 21.58
C ILE A 44 19.93 14.89 21.14
N VAL A 45 19.34 15.78 21.95
CA VAL A 45 18.08 16.48 21.63
C VAL A 45 18.26 17.37 20.40
N ASP A 46 19.38 18.11 20.30
CA ASP A 46 19.74 18.89 19.12
C ASP A 46 19.91 18.00 17.88
N GLY A 47 20.51 16.81 18.02
CA GLY A 47 20.63 15.83 16.95
C GLY A 47 19.27 15.32 16.45
N TYR A 48 18.34 15.02 17.36
CA TYR A 48 16.97 14.63 16.99
C TYR A 48 16.20 15.77 16.32
N ALA A 49 16.33 17.00 16.84
CA ALA A 49 15.70 18.18 16.25
C ALA A 49 16.26 18.46 14.85
N GLN A 50 17.58 18.39 14.67
CA GLN A 50 18.23 18.60 13.38
C GLN A 50 17.83 17.52 12.36
N ASN A 51 17.74 16.26 12.79
CA ASN A 51 17.27 15.16 11.95
C ASN A 51 15.80 15.32 11.57
N ALA A 52 14.95 15.77 12.49
CA ALA A 52 13.54 16.06 12.21
C ALA A 52 13.37 17.25 11.25
N VAL A 53 14.18 18.29 11.40
CA VAL A 53 14.23 19.45 10.50
C VAL A 53 14.70 19.03 9.11
N ASN A 54 15.80 18.27 9.02
CA ASN A 54 16.31 17.75 7.75
C ASN A 54 15.29 16.85 7.06
N LYS A 55 14.67 15.93 7.79
CA LYS A 55 13.59 15.08 7.27
C LYS A 55 12.43 15.93 6.73
N LYS A 56 11.98 16.93 7.49
CA LYS A 56 10.90 17.83 7.07
C LYS A 56 11.26 18.63 5.80
N ILE A 57 12.52 19.07 5.66
CA ILE A 57 13.01 19.76 4.47
C ILE A 57 13.00 18.81 3.26
N VAL A 58 13.50 17.59 3.43
CA VAL A 58 13.49 16.55 2.39
C VAL A 58 12.06 16.23 1.98
N ASP A 59 11.17 15.93 2.93
CA ASP A 59 9.76 15.63 2.67
C ASP A 59 9.06 16.78 1.93
N THR A 60 9.36 18.03 2.31
CA THR A 60 8.78 19.22 1.65
C THR A 60 9.27 19.35 0.21
N GLY A 61 10.56 19.12 -0.04
CA GLY A 61 11.17 19.16 -1.36
C GLY A 61 10.65 18.05 -2.28
N GLU A 62 10.62 16.81 -1.78
CA GLU A 62 10.08 15.66 -2.51
C GLU A 62 8.60 15.84 -2.84
N ARG A 63 7.80 16.29 -1.88
CA ARG A 63 6.38 16.56 -2.11
C ARG A 63 6.16 17.63 -3.18
N ALA A 64 6.92 18.73 -3.15
CA ALA A 64 6.82 19.76 -4.17
C ALA A 64 7.18 19.23 -5.57
N MET A 65 8.20 18.37 -5.65
CA MET A 65 8.58 17.67 -6.88
C MET A 65 7.46 16.76 -7.40
N TYR A 66 6.88 15.90 -6.56
CA TYR A 66 5.79 14.99 -6.98
C TYR A 66 4.53 15.75 -7.38
N LYS A 67 4.16 16.81 -6.66
CA LYS A 67 3.06 17.71 -7.03
C LYS A 67 3.27 18.32 -8.42
N LYS A 68 4.47 18.83 -8.69
CA LYS A 68 4.82 19.38 -10.01
C LYS A 68 4.71 18.31 -11.10
N LEU A 69 5.28 17.13 -10.88
CA LEU A 69 5.26 16.03 -11.83
C LEU A 69 3.85 15.51 -12.08
N PHE A 70 3.00 15.42 -11.05
CA PHE A 70 1.58 15.08 -11.16
C PHE A 70 0.85 16.02 -12.12
N HIS A 71 1.03 17.33 -11.97
CA HIS A 71 0.45 18.33 -12.87
C HIS A 71 1.00 18.20 -14.30
N GLU A 72 2.31 18.12 -14.47
CA GLU A 72 2.92 17.99 -15.81
C GLU A 72 2.46 16.71 -16.53
N LEU A 73 2.22 15.61 -15.80
CA LEU A 73 1.70 14.35 -16.33
C LEU A 73 0.23 14.42 -16.75
N HIS A 74 -0.62 15.20 -16.05
CA HIS A 74 -1.99 15.47 -16.50
C HIS A 74 -2.03 16.26 -17.82
N HIS A 75 -0.95 17.00 -18.11
CA HIS A 75 -0.80 17.83 -19.31
C HIS A 75 0.31 17.32 -20.22
N LEU A 76 0.48 16.00 -20.31
CA LEU A 76 1.64 15.38 -20.97
C LEU A 76 1.81 15.82 -22.44
N GLU A 77 0.71 16.05 -23.17
CA GLU A 77 0.75 16.53 -24.56
C GLU A 77 1.44 17.88 -24.70
N SER A 78 1.29 18.75 -23.70
CA SER A 78 1.91 20.08 -23.65
C SER A 78 3.26 20.09 -22.91
N ASN A 79 3.62 19.00 -22.24
CA ASN A 79 4.84 18.85 -21.43
C ASN A 79 5.66 17.62 -21.85
N SER A 80 5.67 17.28 -23.14
CA SER A 80 6.30 16.04 -23.65
C SER A 80 7.81 15.95 -23.34
N GLU A 81 8.47 17.07 -23.08
CA GLU A 81 9.87 17.16 -22.66
C GLU A 81 10.15 16.52 -21.29
N ILE A 82 9.12 16.25 -20.48
CA ILE A 82 9.29 15.57 -19.19
C ILE A 82 9.51 14.06 -19.34
N LEU A 83 9.25 13.47 -20.52
CA LEU A 83 9.29 12.02 -20.72
C LEU A 83 10.62 11.37 -20.29
N PRO A 84 11.82 11.89 -20.63
CA PRO A 84 13.07 11.32 -20.12
C PRO A 84 13.13 11.32 -18.59
N ARG A 85 12.73 12.43 -17.95
CA ARG A 85 12.70 12.56 -16.49
C ARG A 85 11.64 11.64 -15.86
N ALA A 86 10.49 11.47 -16.50
CA ALA A 86 9.42 10.56 -16.08
C ALA A 86 9.91 9.10 -16.10
N ARG A 87 10.65 8.71 -17.14
CA ARG A 87 11.28 7.40 -17.23
C ARG A 87 12.30 7.17 -16.11
N ASP A 88 13.19 8.14 -15.88
CA ASP A 88 14.20 8.03 -14.81
C ASP A 88 13.54 7.96 -13.43
N GLN A 89 12.47 8.72 -13.21
CA GLN A 89 11.69 8.68 -11.98
C GLN A 89 11.02 7.31 -11.77
N LEU A 90 10.45 6.70 -12.82
CA LEU A 90 9.87 5.35 -12.74
C LEU A 90 10.94 4.32 -12.34
N ILE A 91 12.12 4.37 -12.97
CA ILE A 91 13.23 3.46 -12.66
C ILE A 91 13.68 3.63 -11.20
N LEU A 92 13.79 4.87 -10.72
CA LEU A 92 14.15 5.15 -9.33
C LEU A 92 13.11 4.55 -8.37
N GLN A 93 11.82 4.78 -8.61
CA GLN A 93 10.77 4.23 -7.75
C GLN A 93 10.72 2.70 -7.76
N LEU A 94 10.92 2.06 -8.92
CA LEU A 94 11.01 0.59 -9.01
C LEU A 94 12.17 0.06 -8.16
N ALA A 95 13.34 0.69 -8.23
CA ALA A 95 14.51 0.29 -7.46
C ALA A 95 14.28 0.45 -5.94
N GLU A 96 13.72 1.57 -5.51
CA GLU A 96 13.37 1.83 -4.12
C GLU A 96 12.32 0.85 -3.57
N ALA A 97 11.30 0.54 -4.39
CA ALA A 97 10.25 -0.38 -4.03
C ALA A 97 10.78 -1.80 -3.82
N VAL A 98 11.60 -2.32 -4.74
CA VAL A 98 12.24 -3.64 -4.61
C VAL A 98 13.13 -3.70 -3.36
N GLU A 99 13.89 -2.63 -3.08
CA GLU A 99 14.74 -2.60 -1.88
C GLU A 99 13.94 -2.56 -0.58
N THR A 100 12.78 -1.88 -0.59
CA THR A 100 11.85 -1.85 0.54
C THR A 100 11.25 -3.23 0.78
N GLU A 101 10.74 -3.85 -0.28
CA GLU A 101 10.06 -5.15 -0.25
C GLU A 101 11.00 -6.33 0.03
N ARG A 102 12.31 -6.22 -0.24
CA ARG A 102 13.27 -7.29 0.08
C ARG A 102 13.31 -7.60 1.58
N ARG A 103 12.90 -6.66 2.44
CA ARG A 103 12.84 -6.83 3.90
C ARG A 103 11.51 -7.41 4.38
N ASN A 104 10.53 -7.53 3.49
CA ASN A 104 9.20 -8.04 3.78
C ASN A 104 9.12 -9.54 3.44
N PRO A 105 9.00 -10.45 4.43
CA PRO A 105 8.91 -11.88 4.17
C PRO A 105 7.61 -12.29 3.46
N GLY A 106 6.56 -11.46 3.53
CA GLY A 106 5.30 -11.65 2.82
C GLY A 106 5.31 -11.10 1.39
N SER A 107 6.46 -10.61 0.91
CA SER A 107 6.58 -10.03 -0.44
C SER A 107 6.51 -11.08 -1.54
N ILE A 108 6.08 -10.66 -2.73
CA ILE A 108 6.16 -11.46 -3.96
C ILE A 108 7.60 -11.91 -4.29
N LEU A 109 8.60 -11.20 -3.75
CA LEU A 109 10.02 -11.54 -3.88
C LEU A 109 10.38 -12.90 -3.25
N SER A 110 9.52 -13.45 -2.39
CA SER A 110 9.66 -14.81 -1.86
C SER A 110 9.55 -15.90 -2.93
N ILE A 111 8.90 -15.60 -4.06
CA ILE A 111 8.78 -16.50 -5.22
C ILE A 111 10.00 -16.29 -6.12
N ALA A 112 11.11 -16.98 -5.82
CA ALA A 112 12.37 -16.78 -6.53
C ALA A 112 12.29 -17.10 -8.05
N GLU A 113 11.51 -18.11 -8.42
CA GLU A 113 11.31 -18.56 -9.79
C GLU A 113 9.83 -18.58 -10.14
N TYR A 114 9.50 -18.15 -11.37
CA TYR A 114 8.13 -18.17 -11.85
C TYR A 114 7.58 -19.61 -11.82
N SER A 115 6.39 -19.73 -11.24
CA SER A 115 5.55 -20.91 -11.31
C SER A 115 4.11 -20.44 -11.24
N LYS A 116 3.29 -20.87 -12.22
CA LYS A 116 1.85 -20.58 -12.24
C LYS A 116 1.18 -21.00 -10.93
N ILE A 117 1.57 -22.15 -10.38
CA ILE A 117 1.02 -22.66 -9.11
C ILE A 117 1.39 -21.72 -7.95
N ASN A 118 2.66 -21.31 -7.87
CA ASN A 118 3.14 -20.50 -6.75
C ASN A 118 2.53 -19.10 -6.75
N ILE A 119 2.38 -18.47 -7.92
CA ILE A 119 1.78 -17.13 -7.97
C ILE A 119 0.29 -17.16 -7.64
N LEU A 120 -0.46 -18.15 -8.13
CA LEU A 120 -1.88 -18.29 -7.78
C LEU A 120 -2.07 -18.57 -6.28
N ALA A 121 -1.25 -19.46 -5.71
CA ALA A 121 -1.26 -19.73 -4.28
C ALA A 121 -0.90 -18.49 -3.44
N PHE A 122 0.07 -17.69 -3.90
CA PHE A 122 0.46 -16.45 -3.24
C PHE A 122 -0.67 -15.41 -3.24
N ILE A 123 -1.35 -15.21 -4.38
CA ILE A 123 -2.48 -14.28 -4.48
C ILE A 123 -3.64 -14.73 -3.59
N GLN A 124 -3.97 -16.02 -3.59
CA GLN A 124 -4.96 -16.58 -2.68
C GLN A 124 -4.59 -16.34 -1.21
N GLN A 125 -3.32 -16.53 -0.85
CA GLN A 125 -2.83 -16.27 0.50
C GLN A 125 -2.98 -14.78 0.89
N GLN A 126 -2.72 -13.83 -0.01
CA GLN A 126 -2.92 -12.41 0.28
C GLN A 126 -4.40 -12.08 0.55
N GLU A 127 -5.32 -12.66 -0.22
CA GLU A 127 -6.77 -12.49 0.01
C GLU A 127 -7.21 -13.11 1.35
N GLU A 128 -6.72 -14.32 1.67
CA GLU A 128 -6.99 -14.97 2.97
C GLU A 128 -6.45 -14.16 4.16
N LEU A 129 -5.25 -13.60 4.06
CA LEU A 129 -4.69 -12.71 5.08
C LEU A 129 -5.56 -11.47 5.28
N THR A 130 -5.95 -10.83 4.19
CA THR A 130 -6.84 -9.65 4.22
C THR A 130 -8.21 -10.00 4.84
N GLY A 131 -8.74 -11.17 4.55
CA GLY A 131 -9.97 -11.69 5.16
C GLY A 131 -9.84 -11.87 6.68
N HIS A 132 -8.75 -12.47 7.15
CA HIS A 132 -8.50 -12.61 8.59
C HIS A 132 -8.32 -11.26 9.30
N GLU A 133 -7.65 -10.29 8.66
CA GLU A 133 -7.52 -8.93 9.19
C GLU A 133 -8.87 -8.23 9.29
N TRP A 134 -9.74 -8.42 8.31
CA TRP A 134 -11.11 -7.91 8.33
C TRP A 134 -11.95 -8.53 9.45
N ASP A 135 -11.89 -9.84 9.62
CA ASP A 135 -12.59 -10.54 10.72
C ASP A 135 -12.10 -10.02 12.09
N ALA A 136 -10.80 -9.81 12.24
CA ALA A 136 -10.22 -9.24 13.45
C ALA A 136 -10.69 -7.79 13.69
N TYR A 137 -10.74 -6.98 12.63
CA TYR A 137 -11.28 -5.62 12.68
C TYR A 137 -12.76 -5.64 13.13
N LEU A 138 -13.61 -6.48 12.52
CA LEU A 138 -15.02 -6.60 12.87
C LEU A 138 -15.23 -7.08 14.30
N ALA A 139 -14.49 -8.09 14.76
CA ALA A 139 -14.56 -8.59 16.13
C ALA A 139 -14.21 -7.48 17.13
N ARG A 140 -13.17 -6.68 16.85
CA ARG A 140 -12.80 -5.54 17.69
C ARG A 140 -13.87 -4.45 17.69
N ARG A 141 -14.48 -4.13 16.54
CA ARG A 141 -15.57 -3.14 16.44
C ARG A 141 -16.82 -3.61 17.20
N LYS A 142 -17.18 -4.89 17.10
CA LYS A 142 -18.26 -5.51 17.89
C LYS A 142 -18.00 -5.43 19.40
N GLY A 143 -16.74 -5.54 19.81
CA GLY A 143 -16.30 -5.34 21.20
C GLY A 143 -16.23 -3.88 21.67
N GLY A 144 -16.67 -2.90 20.86
CA GLY A 144 -16.65 -1.47 21.21
C GLY A 144 -15.32 -0.76 20.95
N GLY A 145 -14.37 -1.38 20.24
CA GLY A 145 -13.15 -0.70 19.77
C GLY A 145 -13.49 0.45 18.82
N LYS A 146 -12.63 1.46 18.67
CA LYS A 146 -12.88 2.69 17.88
C LYS A 146 -12.71 2.46 16.36
N PRO A 147 -13.24 3.37 15.51
CA PRO A 147 -12.89 3.44 14.09
C PRO A 147 -11.38 3.64 13.88
N GLU A 148 -10.83 3.17 12.76
CA GLU A 148 -9.40 3.27 12.43
C GLU A 148 -9.07 4.47 11.53
N LEU A 149 -9.90 4.76 10.52
CA LEU A 149 -9.59 5.78 9.51
C LEU A 149 -10.13 7.13 9.94
N PHE A 150 -11.38 7.19 10.40
CA PHE A 150 -12.01 8.44 10.82
C PHE A 150 -13.18 8.20 11.77
N SER A 151 -13.42 9.18 12.64
CA SER A 151 -14.43 9.06 13.72
C SER A 151 -15.70 9.88 13.47
N ASN A 152 -15.63 10.82 12.53
CA ASN A 152 -16.73 11.73 12.18
C ASN A 152 -16.55 12.26 10.75
N ARG A 153 -17.58 12.97 10.26
CA ARG A 153 -17.63 13.53 8.91
C ARG A 153 -16.47 14.47 8.56
N ASP A 154 -16.00 15.29 9.49
CA ASP A 154 -14.90 16.23 9.24
C ASP A 154 -13.56 15.50 9.08
N THR A 155 -13.32 14.50 9.92
CA THR A 155 -12.13 13.62 9.80
C THR A 155 -12.19 12.76 8.54
N ALA A 156 -13.38 12.28 8.15
CA ALA A 156 -13.61 11.55 6.89
C ALA A 156 -13.33 12.44 5.68
N ARG A 157 -13.87 13.66 5.65
CA ARG A 157 -13.61 14.66 4.61
C ARG A 157 -12.12 14.97 4.48
N THR A 158 -11.42 15.13 5.61
CA THR A 158 -9.97 15.39 5.61
C THR A 158 -9.20 14.20 5.01
N TRP A 159 -9.58 12.97 5.39
CA TRP A 159 -8.97 11.76 4.86
C TRP A 159 -9.24 11.59 3.35
N LEU A 160 -10.48 11.78 2.90
CA LEU A 160 -10.83 11.76 1.47
C LEU A 160 -10.04 12.80 0.69
N ARG A 161 -9.94 14.02 1.21
CA ARG A 161 -9.15 15.08 0.58
C ARG A 161 -7.67 14.71 0.49
N GLU A 162 -7.10 14.16 1.55
CA GLU A 162 -5.69 13.74 1.59
C GLU A 162 -5.37 12.70 0.50
N PHE A 163 -6.25 11.72 0.29
CA PHE A 163 -6.07 10.63 -0.67
C PHE A 163 -6.54 10.95 -2.10
N ALA A 164 -7.13 12.13 -2.34
CA ALA A 164 -7.61 12.54 -3.66
C ALA A 164 -6.58 12.39 -4.80
N PRO A 165 -5.28 12.71 -4.64
CA PRO A 165 -4.30 12.53 -5.72
C PRO A 165 -4.18 11.07 -6.19
N LEU A 166 -4.29 10.10 -5.27
CA LEU A 166 -4.22 8.67 -5.61
C LEU A 166 -5.50 8.18 -6.30
N LYS A 167 -6.65 8.70 -5.86
CA LYS A 167 -7.98 8.19 -6.25
C LYS A 167 -8.53 8.84 -7.51
N LEU A 168 -8.05 10.05 -7.84
CA LEU A 168 -8.42 10.76 -9.06
C LEU A 168 -7.60 10.35 -10.29
N VAL A 169 -6.68 9.39 -10.15
CA VAL A 169 -5.88 8.82 -11.26
C VAL A 169 -6.15 7.32 -11.45
N ASP A 170 -7.27 6.82 -10.93
CA ASP A 170 -7.66 5.42 -11.04
C ASP A 170 -7.70 4.94 -12.49
N GLY A 171 -7.24 3.71 -12.72
CA GLY A 171 -7.01 3.10 -14.04
C GLY A 171 -5.81 3.63 -14.84
N ALA A 172 -5.16 4.72 -14.44
CA ALA A 172 -4.08 5.34 -15.25
C ALA A 172 -2.84 4.43 -15.46
N TRP A 173 -2.59 3.48 -14.54
CA TRP A 173 -1.50 2.52 -14.65
C TRP A 173 -1.64 1.53 -15.81
N LEU A 174 -2.79 1.51 -16.49
CA LEU A 174 -3.03 0.74 -17.70
C LEU A 174 -3.27 1.60 -18.95
N GLY A 175 -3.38 2.92 -18.84
CA GLY A 175 -3.82 3.83 -19.91
C GLY A 175 -2.99 3.85 -21.21
N HIS A 176 -1.81 3.23 -21.18
CA HIS A 176 -0.91 3.10 -22.33
C HIS A 176 -0.73 1.65 -22.82
N THR A 177 -1.46 0.69 -22.23
CA THR A 177 -1.46 -0.71 -22.65
C THR A 177 -2.35 -0.93 -23.88
N HIS A 178 -2.11 -2.04 -24.60
CA HIS A 178 -2.92 -2.48 -25.74
C HIS A 178 -3.15 -1.43 -26.85
N ARG A 179 -2.15 -0.60 -27.13
CA ARG A 179 -2.19 0.39 -28.22
C ARG A 179 -1.97 -0.25 -29.59
N VAL A 180 -2.21 0.53 -30.65
CA VAL A 180 -1.92 0.09 -32.04
C VAL A 180 -0.48 -0.41 -32.23
N THR A 181 0.45 0.17 -31.47
CA THR A 181 1.87 -0.21 -31.47
C THR A 181 2.17 -1.53 -30.75
N THR A 182 1.24 -2.07 -29.96
CA THR A 182 1.46 -3.32 -29.22
C THR A 182 1.73 -4.48 -30.20
N PRO A 183 2.86 -5.20 -30.04
CA PRO A 183 3.20 -6.33 -30.90
C PRO A 183 2.05 -7.33 -30.98
N PHE A 184 1.77 -7.83 -32.20
CA PHE A 184 0.64 -8.71 -32.45
C PHE A 184 0.62 -9.94 -31.53
N ALA A 185 1.78 -10.54 -31.30
CA ALA A 185 1.94 -11.69 -30.41
C ALA A 185 1.51 -11.41 -28.96
N LEU A 186 1.56 -10.15 -28.50
CA LEU A 186 1.20 -9.74 -27.14
C LEU A 186 -0.25 -9.24 -27.03
N ARG A 187 -0.97 -9.05 -28.14
CA ARG A 187 -2.32 -8.48 -28.11
C ARG A 187 -3.33 -9.36 -27.37
N HIS A 188 -3.23 -10.68 -27.50
CA HIS A 188 -4.11 -11.60 -26.79
C HIS A 188 -3.88 -11.62 -25.26
N ILE A 189 -2.74 -11.11 -24.80
CA ILE A 189 -2.36 -11.02 -23.38
C ILE A 189 -2.75 -9.64 -22.85
N THR A 190 -2.25 -8.59 -23.50
CA THR A 190 -2.51 -7.18 -23.11
C THR A 190 -3.98 -6.77 -23.21
N LYS A 191 -4.81 -7.52 -23.96
CA LYS A 191 -6.25 -7.32 -23.98
C LYS A 191 -6.86 -7.48 -22.59
N ASP A 192 -6.37 -8.41 -21.77
CA ASP A 192 -6.92 -8.66 -20.44
C ASP A 192 -6.64 -7.46 -19.51
N ALA A 193 -5.43 -6.91 -19.55
CA ALA A 193 -5.10 -5.65 -18.87
C ALA A 193 -5.88 -4.45 -19.40
N TRP A 194 -6.16 -4.41 -20.71
CA TRP A 194 -7.02 -3.38 -21.29
C TRP A 194 -8.48 -3.50 -20.81
N GLN A 195 -8.98 -4.72 -20.60
CA GLN A 195 -10.33 -4.94 -20.08
C GLN A 195 -10.45 -4.41 -18.65
N VAL A 196 -9.46 -4.66 -17.78
CA VAL A 196 -9.40 -4.05 -16.44
C VAL A 196 -9.49 -2.52 -16.55
N MET A 197 -8.64 -1.90 -17.37
CA MET A 197 -8.68 -0.44 -17.60
C MET A 197 -10.05 0.07 -18.05
N ALA A 198 -10.71 -0.66 -18.95
CA ALA A 198 -12.02 -0.26 -19.47
C ALA A 198 -13.07 -0.27 -18.35
N GLU A 199 -13.03 -1.28 -17.48
CA GLU A 199 -13.90 -1.41 -16.31
C GLU A 199 -13.60 -0.31 -15.26
N GLU A 200 -12.34 0.04 -15.02
CA GLU A 200 -11.93 1.19 -14.20
C GLU A 200 -12.54 2.52 -14.70
N TYR A 201 -12.65 2.65 -16.03
CA TYR A 201 -13.27 3.80 -16.70
C TYR A 201 -14.79 3.66 -16.85
N GLY A 202 -15.38 2.65 -16.20
CA GLY A 202 -16.80 2.38 -16.15
C GLY A 202 -17.39 1.79 -17.42
N ASP A 203 -16.59 1.22 -18.33
CA ASP A 203 -17.02 0.65 -19.60
C ASP A 203 -17.89 1.60 -20.46
N GLY A 204 -17.61 2.91 -20.36
CA GLY A 204 -18.37 3.96 -21.03
C GLY A 204 -19.66 4.39 -20.30
N ILE A 205 -19.90 3.87 -19.10
CA ILE A 205 -21.00 4.24 -18.20
C ILE A 205 -20.44 5.15 -17.12
N LEU A 206 -20.78 6.45 -17.17
CA LEU A 206 -20.26 7.46 -16.24
C LEU A 206 -20.51 7.12 -14.76
N ALA A 207 -21.66 6.51 -14.44
CA ALA A 207 -22.02 6.09 -13.09
C ALA A 207 -21.18 4.92 -12.54
N GLN A 208 -20.34 4.31 -13.39
CA GLN A 208 -19.40 3.25 -13.03
C GLN A 208 -17.94 3.72 -13.17
N HIS A 209 -17.68 4.94 -13.65
CA HIS A 209 -16.32 5.43 -13.83
C HIS A 209 -15.71 5.79 -12.48
N HIS A 210 -14.61 5.15 -12.09
CA HIS A 210 -14.06 5.21 -10.74
C HIS A 210 -13.67 6.64 -10.32
N VAL A 211 -12.89 7.33 -11.15
CA VAL A 211 -12.52 8.75 -10.91
C VAL A 211 -13.75 9.66 -10.79
N HIS A 212 -14.79 9.44 -11.58
CA HIS A 212 -16.03 10.22 -11.49
C HIS A 212 -16.76 9.97 -10.18
N LEU A 213 -16.88 8.71 -9.75
CA LEU A 213 -17.47 8.34 -8.46
C LEU A 213 -16.72 8.99 -7.29
N TYR A 214 -15.38 8.99 -7.33
CA TYR A 214 -14.58 9.64 -6.30
C TYR A 214 -14.71 11.17 -6.33
N SER A 215 -14.70 11.79 -7.52
CA SER A 215 -14.91 13.24 -7.68
C SER A 215 -16.28 13.67 -7.14
N LYS A 216 -17.33 12.89 -7.43
CA LYS A 216 -18.66 13.09 -6.86
C LYS A 216 -18.65 13.00 -5.34
N LEU A 217 -17.99 12.00 -4.77
CA LEU A 217 -17.85 11.86 -3.31
C LEU A 217 -17.14 13.09 -2.70
N LEU A 218 -16.05 13.57 -3.31
CA LEU A 218 -15.36 14.79 -2.88
C LEU A 218 -16.27 16.02 -2.93
N HIS A 219 -17.09 16.16 -3.97
CA HIS A 219 -18.06 17.24 -4.07
C HIS A 219 -19.16 17.13 -2.99
N ASP A 220 -19.69 15.93 -2.74
CA ASP A 220 -20.77 15.71 -1.78
C ASP A 220 -20.32 15.94 -0.32
N VAL A 221 -19.03 15.75 -0.02
CA VAL A 221 -18.43 16.16 1.26
C VAL A 221 -17.92 17.60 1.26
N ASP A 222 -18.13 18.35 0.16
CA ASP A 222 -17.66 19.73 -0.04
C ASP A 222 -16.13 19.84 0.18
N ALA A 223 -15.32 18.87 -0.28
CA ALA A 223 -13.88 18.80 0.01
C ALA A 223 -13.10 20.06 -0.39
N GLY A 224 -13.67 20.93 -1.25
CA GLY A 224 -13.11 22.20 -1.65
C GLY A 224 -11.90 22.06 -2.58
N LEU A 225 -11.80 20.94 -3.30
CA LEU A 225 -10.75 20.68 -4.28
C LEU A 225 -11.23 21.05 -5.68
N PRO A 226 -10.34 21.63 -6.54
CA PRO A 226 -10.61 21.73 -7.96
C PRO A 226 -10.46 20.36 -8.64
N GLU A 227 -10.70 20.30 -9.95
CA GLU A 227 -10.43 19.09 -10.74
C GLU A 227 -8.93 18.71 -10.70
N ALA A 228 -8.61 17.42 -10.78
CA ALA A 228 -7.22 16.93 -10.64
C ALA A 228 -6.24 17.51 -11.66
N HIS A 229 -6.71 17.84 -12.87
CA HIS A 229 -5.90 18.44 -13.92
C HIS A 229 -5.75 19.96 -13.77
N ASP A 230 -6.48 20.62 -12.87
CA ASP A 230 -6.36 22.06 -12.66
C ASP A 230 -4.99 22.39 -12.01
N PRO A 231 -4.23 23.39 -12.49
CA PRO A 231 -3.00 23.85 -11.85
C PRO A 231 -3.17 24.19 -10.36
N ASP A 232 -4.37 24.59 -9.95
CA ASP A 232 -4.69 24.90 -8.57
C ASP A 232 -4.76 23.67 -7.65
N PHE A 233 -4.99 22.48 -8.20
CA PHE A 233 -5.11 21.22 -7.44
C PHE A 233 -3.88 20.94 -6.57
N ILE A 234 -2.70 21.28 -7.08
CA ILE A 234 -1.44 21.03 -6.38
C ILE A 234 -1.09 22.12 -5.34
N HIS A 235 -1.91 23.16 -5.20
CA HIS A 235 -1.63 24.26 -4.30
C HIS A 235 -1.60 23.80 -2.83
N THR A 236 -0.64 24.30 -2.05
CA THR A 236 -0.40 23.87 -0.65
C THR A 236 -1.58 24.15 0.29
N ARG A 237 -2.40 25.17 -0.01
CA ARG A 237 -3.60 25.52 0.75
C ARG A 237 -4.63 24.39 0.90
N HIS A 238 -4.62 23.43 -0.02
CA HIS A 238 -5.53 22.28 0.01
C HIS A 238 -5.17 21.25 1.09
N GLY A 239 -4.00 21.39 1.72
CA GLY A 239 -3.62 20.58 2.89
C GLY A 239 -3.33 19.11 2.60
N MET A 240 -3.20 18.72 1.31
CA MET A 240 -2.77 17.39 0.87
C MET A 240 -1.25 17.27 1.02
N ASP A 241 -0.81 16.87 2.21
CA ASP A 241 0.56 17.05 2.69
C ASP A 241 1.41 15.78 2.69
N ASN A 242 0.82 14.62 2.47
CA ASN A 242 1.46 13.31 2.54
C ASN A 242 2.25 12.99 1.27
N VAL A 243 3.58 12.98 1.41
CA VAL A 243 4.50 12.72 0.29
C VAL A 243 4.27 11.36 -0.37
N GLN A 244 3.89 10.33 0.39
CA GLN A 244 3.70 8.99 -0.15
C GLN A 244 2.43 8.88 -1.00
N VAL A 245 1.37 9.62 -0.65
CA VAL A 245 0.17 9.72 -1.50
C VAL A 245 0.53 10.34 -2.85
N TRP A 246 1.27 11.46 -2.85
CA TRP A 246 1.71 12.09 -4.10
C TRP A 246 2.67 11.20 -4.90
N LYS A 247 3.59 10.52 -4.22
CA LYS A 247 4.53 9.59 -4.84
C LYS A 247 3.80 8.43 -5.53
N GLY A 248 2.81 7.82 -4.86
CA GLY A 248 2.01 6.74 -5.42
C GLY A 248 1.08 7.20 -6.56
N ALA A 249 0.51 8.39 -6.46
CA ALA A 249 -0.30 8.98 -7.54
C ALA A 249 0.53 9.19 -8.81
N VAL A 250 1.75 9.70 -8.65
CA VAL A 250 2.72 9.82 -9.74
C VAL A 250 3.12 8.43 -10.27
N ALA A 251 3.32 7.42 -9.42
CA ALA A 251 3.66 6.07 -9.86
C ALA A 251 2.60 5.49 -10.81
N GLN A 252 1.31 5.64 -10.48
CA GLN A 252 0.19 5.22 -11.33
C GLN A 252 0.20 5.91 -12.69
N LEU A 253 0.48 7.22 -12.73
CA LEU A 253 0.60 7.99 -13.97
C LEU A 253 1.84 7.62 -14.79
N LEU A 254 2.93 7.17 -14.14
CA LEU A 254 4.22 6.88 -14.78
C LEU A 254 4.30 5.48 -15.39
N VAL A 255 3.85 4.45 -14.66
CA VAL A 255 4.23 3.06 -14.94
C VAL A 255 3.85 2.60 -16.35
N SER A 256 2.75 3.12 -16.90
CA SER A 256 2.26 2.73 -18.22
C SER A 256 2.91 3.49 -19.38
N LEU A 257 3.55 4.66 -19.15
CA LEU A 257 3.98 5.59 -20.20
C LEU A 257 4.92 4.96 -21.26
N PHE A 258 5.67 3.94 -20.88
CA PHE A 258 6.69 3.29 -21.71
C PHE A 258 6.41 1.79 -21.89
N PRO A 259 5.26 1.40 -22.48
CA PRO A 259 4.77 0.02 -22.43
C PRO A 259 5.62 -0.96 -23.25
N HIS A 260 6.39 -0.48 -24.23
CA HIS A 260 7.33 -1.32 -24.99
C HIS A 260 8.58 -1.69 -24.19
N GLU A 261 8.92 -0.87 -23.21
CA GLU A 261 10.05 -1.13 -22.34
C GLU A 261 9.56 -1.86 -21.08
N PHE A 262 8.53 -1.34 -20.40
CA PHE A 262 8.11 -1.75 -19.04
C PHE A 262 6.87 -2.64 -18.97
N LEU A 263 6.53 -3.40 -20.02
CA LEU A 263 5.37 -4.28 -19.98
C LEU A 263 5.34 -5.23 -18.76
N PRO A 264 6.43 -5.93 -18.38
CA PRO A 264 6.39 -6.79 -17.20
C PRO A 264 6.06 -6.02 -15.92
N GLU A 265 6.65 -4.85 -15.71
CA GLU A 265 6.40 -3.99 -14.55
C GLU A 265 4.96 -3.49 -14.53
N ILE A 266 4.38 -3.15 -15.68
CA ILE A 266 2.96 -2.76 -15.77
C ILE A 266 2.06 -3.92 -15.32
N LEU A 267 2.31 -5.14 -15.81
CA LEU A 267 1.52 -6.31 -15.43
C LEU A 267 1.67 -6.66 -13.94
N GLY A 268 2.88 -6.52 -13.40
CA GLY A 268 3.14 -6.68 -11.98
C GLY A 268 2.46 -5.63 -11.11
N PHE A 269 2.53 -4.36 -11.53
CA PHE A 269 1.86 -3.26 -10.84
C PHE A 269 0.36 -3.49 -10.77
N ASN A 270 -0.23 -3.88 -11.92
CA ASN A 270 -1.64 -4.25 -12.02
C ASN A 270 -1.97 -5.40 -11.06
N LEU A 271 -1.19 -6.48 -11.06
CA LEU A 271 -1.43 -7.63 -10.18
C LEU A 271 -1.57 -7.27 -8.70
N HIS A 272 -0.72 -6.37 -8.19
CA HIS A 272 -0.85 -5.91 -6.81
C HIS A 272 -2.01 -4.91 -6.65
N PHE A 273 -2.16 -3.97 -7.59
CA PHE A 273 -3.17 -2.91 -7.46
C PHE A 273 -4.59 -3.47 -7.36
N GLU A 274 -4.86 -4.55 -8.11
CA GLU A 274 -6.14 -5.26 -8.08
C GLU A 274 -6.35 -6.15 -6.85
N LEU A 275 -5.43 -6.16 -5.88
CA LEU A 275 -5.67 -6.88 -4.62
C LEU A 275 -6.61 -6.06 -3.74
N LEU A 276 -7.66 -6.72 -3.24
CA LEU A 276 -8.51 -6.13 -2.22
C LEU A 276 -7.67 -5.79 -0.97
N THR A 277 -7.77 -4.55 -0.50
CA THR A 277 -7.06 -4.10 0.71
C THR A 277 -7.99 -3.96 1.91
N LEU A 278 -7.45 -4.20 3.11
CA LEU A 278 -8.17 -3.96 4.36
C LEU A 278 -8.66 -2.50 4.46
N ASN A 279 -7.83 -1.54 4.07
CA ASN A 279 -8.18 -0.11 4.11
C ASN A 279 -9.40 0.21 3.24
N THR A 280 -9.55 -0.43 2.07
CA THR A 280 -10.75 -0.27 1.23
C THR A 280 -12.01 -0.73 1.96
N MET A 281 -11.95 -1.88 2.62
CA MET A 281 -13.09 -2.43 3.39
C MET A 281 -13.44 -1.56 4.61
N ILE A 282 -12.43 -1.12 5.36
CA ILE A 282 -12.62 -0.22 6.50
C ILE A 282 -13.19 1.13 6.03
N ALA A 283 -12.67 1.71 4.94
CA ALA A 283 -13.18 2.97 4.40
C ALA A 283 -14.65 2.87 3.99
N SER A 284 -15.03 1.78 3.30
CA SER A 284 -16.43 1.54 2.95
C SER A 284 -17.33 1.50 4.19
N LYS A 285 -16.96 0.73 5.22
CA LYS A 285 -17.76 0.62 6.44
C LYS A 285 -17.84 1.93 7.21
N GLU A 286 -16.70 2.56 7.46
CA GLU A 286 -16.65 3.75 8.32
C GLU A 286 -17.33 4.95 7.66
N LEU A 287 -17.26 5.11 6.33
CA LEU A 287 -17.97 6.18 5.60
C LEU A 287 -19.48 6.11 5.85
N GLU A 288 -20.05 4.92 5.84
CA GLU A 288 -21.48 4.74 6.11
C GLU A 288 -21.85 5.01 7.57
N GLU A 289 -20.99 4.65 8.51
CA GLU A 289 -21.18 4.93 9.93
C GLU A 289 -21.30 6.46 10.16
N VAL A 290 -20.53 7.26 9.40
CA VAL A 290 -20.60 8.73 9.42
C VAL A 290 -21.58 9.33 8.39
N LYS A 291 -22.41 8.50 7.76
CA LYS A 291 -23.46 8.88 6.79
C LYS A 291 -22.93 9.60 5.55
N LEU A 292 -21.84 9.08 4.99
CA LEU A 292 -21.25 9.50 3.71
C LEU A 292 -21.38 8.38 2.67
N ASP A 293 -21.33 8.76 1.40
CA ASP A 293 -21.37 7.80 0.29
C ASP A 293 -20.09 6.96 0.27
N ALA A 294 -20.24 5.64 0.35
CA ALA A 294 -19.17 4.66 0.36
C ALA A 294 -19.00 3.94 -1.00
N TYR A 295 -19.82 4.29 -2.01
CA TYR A 295 -19.99 3.47 -3.21
C TYR A 295 -18.70 3.25 -4.00
N TYR A 296 -17.83 4.27 -4.10
CA TYR A 296 -16.51 4.12 -4.73
C TYR A 296 -15.67 2.99 -4.09
N PHE A 297 -15.65 2.91 -2.75
CA PHE A 297 -14.91 1.86 -2.05
C PHE A 297 -15.61 0.51 -2.13
N PHE A 298 -16.94 0.51 -1.98
CA PHE A 298 -17.74 -0.70 -2.10
C PHE A 298 -17.60 -1.36 -3.49
N LEU A 299 -17.52 -0.56 -4.55
CA LEU A 299 -17.32 -1.04 -5.92
C LEU A 299 -16.06 -1.89 -6.03
N HIS A 300 -14.91 -1.39 -5.54
CA HIS A 300 -13.65 -2.13 -5.49
C HIS A 300 -13.76 -3.42 -4.68
N ILE A 301 -14.46 -3.40 -3.53
CA ILE A 301 -14.73 -4.63 -2.76
C ILE A 301 -15.46 -5.66 -3.66
N SER A 302 -16.36 -5.23 -4.53
CA SER A 302 -17.13 -6.15 -5.38
C SER A 302 -16.32 -6.72 -6.56
N ILE A 303 -15.51 -5.91 -7.23
CA ILE A 303 -14.83 -6.28 -8.48
C ILE A 303 -13.39 -6.80 -8.27
N ASP A 304 -12.74 -6.46 -7.16
CA ASP A 304 -11.35 -6.86 -6.89
C ASP A 304 -11.33 -8.17 -6.09
N ASN A 305 -11.23 -9.31 -6.78
CA ASN A 305 -11.10 -10.61 -6.13
C ASN A 305 -10.37 -11.64 -6.99
N SER A 306 -9.74 -12.62 -6.34
CA SER A 306 -8.95 -13.68 -7.00
C SER A 306 -9.80 -14.76 -7.68
N HIS A 307 -11.12 -14.76 -7.51
CA HIS A 307 -11.99 -15.76 -8.10
C HIS A 307 -12.44 -15.41 -9.53
N SER A 308 -13.13 -14.29 -9.71
CA SER A 308 -13.64 -13.85 -11.02
C SER A 308 -13.48 -12.36 -11.29
N GLY A 309 -12.81 -11.66 -10.39
CA GLY A 309 -12.60 -10.23 -10.43
C GLY A 309 -11.30 -9.81 -11.13
N HIS A 310 -10.95 -8.54 -10.97
CA HIS A 310 -9.75 -7.97 -11.57
C HIS A 310 -8.46 -8.63 -11.09
N THR A 311 -8.37 -9.06 -9.83
CA THR A 311 -7.22 -9.83 -9.33
C THR A 311 -7.02 -11.13 -10.11
N ALA A 312 -8.12 -11.86 -10.40
CA ALA A 312 -8.06 -13.10 -11.18
C ALA A 312 -7.58 -12.84 -12.62
N MET A 313 -8.12 -11.78 -13.24
CA MET A 313 -7.70 -11.35 -14.58
C MET A 313 -6.23 -10.92 -14.61
N ALA A 314 -5.77 -10.17 -13.62
CA ALA A 314 -4.39 -9.72 -13.51
C ALA A 314 -3.43 -10.90 -13.33
N ALA A 315 -3.77 -11.86 -12.47
CA ALA A 315 -2.96 -13.06 -12.24
C ALA A 315 -2.85 -13.93 -13.51
N GLU A 316 -3.97 -14.13 -14.21
CA GLU A 316 -3.98 -14.88 -15.47
C GLU A 316 -3.21 -14.13 -16.57
N THR A 317 -3.28 -12.79 -16.62
CA THR A 317 -2.51 -11.97 -17.56
C THR A 317 -1.01 -12.15 -17.35
N VAL A 318 -0.55 -12.12 -16.09
CA VAL A 318 0.84 -12.40 -15.73
C VAL A 318 1.23 -13.81 -16.15
N CYS A 319 0.42 -14.83 -15.85
CA CYS A 319 0.71 -16.21 -16.25
C CYS A 319 0.85 -16.36 -17.78
N LYS A 320 -0.10 -15.80 -18.55
CA LYS A 320 -0.05 -15.82 -20.02
C LYS A 320 1.19 -15.11 -20.56
N TYR A 321 1.58 -13.99 -19.95
CA TYR A 321 2.80 -13.26 -20.31
C TYR A 321 4.05 -14.09 -20.06
N MET A 322 4.18 -14.67 -18.87
CA MET A 322 5.33 -15.50 -18.49
C MET A 322 5.43 -16.75 -19.37
N ASP A 323 4.32 -17.44 -19.63
CA ASP A 323 4.26 -18.61 -20.51
C ASP A 323 4.59 -18.23 -21.96
N HIS A 324 4.23 -17.02 -22.41
CA HIS A 324 4.61 -16.51 -23.72
C HIS A 324 6.12 -16.31 -23.80
N VAL A 325 6.71 -15.52 -22.90
CA VAL A 325 8.16 -15.24 -22.87
C VAL A 325 8.97 -16.53 -22.77
N GLN A 326 8.57 -17.47 -21.91
CA GLN A 326 9.26 -18.75 -21.79
C GLN A 326 9.25 -19.54 -23.10
N ARG A 327 8.12 -19.59 -23.80
CA ARG A 327 7.99 -20.31 -25.08
C ARG A 327 8.69 -19.62 -26.24
N SER A 328 8.69 -18.29 -26.30
CA SER A 328 9.23 -17.54 -27.44
C SER A 328 10.71 -17.17 -27.29
N GLU A 329 11.18 -16.97 -26.06
CA GLU A 329 12.51 -16.39 -25.77
C GLU A 329 13.34 -17.27 -24.81
N GLY A 330 12.75 -18.29 -24.20
CA GLY A 330 13.43 -19.27 -23.35
C GLY A 330 13.50 -18.90 -21.87
N ASP A 331 14.07 -19.81 -21.06
CA ASP A 331 14.02 -19.73 -19.60
C ASP A 331 14.79 -18.53 -19.01
N GLU A 332 15.86 -18.07 -19.66
CA GLU A 332 16.62 -16.91 -19.18
C GLU A 332 15.83 -15.62 -19.33
N ALA A 333 15.18 -15.42 -20.49
CA ALA A 333 14.28 -14.30 -20.72
C ALA A 333 13.10 -14.35 -19.74
N ALA A 334 12.53 -15.54 -19.50
CA ALA A 334 11.47 -15.71 -18.51
C ALA A 334 11.93 -15.34 -17.09
N ARG A 335 13.13 -15.76 -16.64
CA ARG A 335 13.67 -15.34 -15.33
C ARG A 335 13.85 -13.83 -15.22
N SER A 336 14.31 -13.18 -16.30
CA SER A 336 14.44 -11.72 -16.35
C SER A 336 13.07 -11.04 -16.27
N ALA A 337 12.12 -11.47 -17.11
CA ALA A 337 10.75 -10.97 -17.12
C ALA A 337 10.06 -11.14 -15.75
N TRP A 338 10.26 -12.27 -15.07
CA TRP A 338 9.68 -12.52 -13.75
C TRP A 338 10.14 -11.50 -12.71
N ARG A 339 11.44 -11.20 -12.64
CA ARG A 339 11.97 -10.17 -11.73
C ARG A 339 11.37 -8.79 -11.99
N ARG A 340 11.07 -8.50 -13.26
CA ARG A 340 10.45 -7.23 -13.67
C ARG A 340 8.96 -7.18 -13.30
N VAL A 341 8.23 -8.30 -13.44
CA VAL A 341 6.87 -8.44 -12.87
C VAL A 341 6.91 -8.20 -11.36
N GLN A 342 7.84 -8.83 -10.65
CA GLN A 342 7.99 -8.61 -9.21
C GLN A 342 8.30 -7.16 -8.87
N ALA A 343 9.15 -6.47 -9.65
CA ALA A 343 9.46 -5.06 -9.42
C ALA A 343 8.22 -4.15 -9.58
N GLY A 344 7.38 -4.41 -10.58
CA GLY A 344 6.09 -3.73 -10.76
C GLY A 344 5.15 -3.96 -9.58
N TYR A 345 5.02 -5.21 -9.14
CA TYR A 345 4.21 -5.57 -7.96
C TYR A 345 4.71 -4.83 -6.71
N CYS A 346 6.04 -4.82 -6.48
CA CYS A 346 6.65 -4.12 -5.36
C CYS A 346 6.38 -2.62 -5.40
N LEU A 347 6.39 -2.02 -6.59
CA LEU A 347 6.09 -0.59 -6.75
C LEU A 347 4.69 -0.26 -6.21
N SER A 348 3.68 -1.01 -6.62
CA SER A 348 2.30 -0.84 -6.14
C SER A 348 2.18 -1.15 -4.63
N SER A 349 2.82 -2.22 -4.14
CA SER A 349 2.77 -2.59 -2.72
C SER A 349 3.40 -1.57 -1.79
N SER A 350 4.46 -0.89 -2.24
CA SER A 350 5.17 0.12 -1.46
C SER A 350 4.30 1.33 -1.07
N PHE A 351 3.21 1.58 -1.80
CA PHE A 351 2.25 2.65 -1.51
C PHE A 351 1.04 2.19 -0.70
N SER A 352 0.86 0.88 -0.56
CA SER A 352 -0.30 0.27 0.11
C SER A 352 -0.06 -0.02 1.60
N ALA A 353 1.18 0.15 2.08
CA ALA A 353 1.52 0.01 3.49
C ALA A 353 0.72 0.99 4.37
N PRO A 354 0.26 0.56 5.57
CA PRO A 354 -0.72 1.30 6.36
C PRO A 354 -0.22 2.70 6.73
N GLN A 355 -0.89 3.71 6.18
CA GLN A 355 -0.75 5.11 6.58
C GLN A 355 -1.90 5.48 7.52
N ALA A 356 -1.84 4.89 8.73
CA ALA A 356 -2.44 5.42 9.93
C ALA A 356 -1.54 4.98 11.10
N GLY A 357 -1.26 5.89 12.04
CA GLY A 357 -0.20 5.76 13.03
C GLY A 357 -0.19 4.42 13.79
N THR A 358 1.02 3.86 13.95
CA THR A 358 1.36 2.82 14.94
C THR A 358 0.49 1.57 14.94
N TYR A 359 0.74 0.66 13.99
CA TYR A 359 0.46 -0.77 14.21
C TYR A 359 1.76 -1.47 14.61
N SER A 360 1.91 -1.68 15.92
CA SER A 360 2.76 -2.75 16.43
C SER A 360 1.99 -4.06 16.23
N ALA A 361 2.35 -4.83 15.21
CA ALA A 361 1.86 -6.21 15.11
C ALA A 361 2.29 -6.98 16.38
N PRO A 362 1.41 -7.70 17.08
CA PRO A 362 1.85 -8.62 18.10
C PRO A 362 2.56 -9.78 17.42
N SER A 363 3.84 -9.97 17.76
CA SER A 363 4.63 -11.13 17.37
C SER A 363 4.01 -12.40 17.97
N HIS A 364 3.10 -13.04 17.26
CA HIS A 364 2.69 -14.41 17.56
C HIS A 364 3.12 -15.30 16.41
N GLY A 365 4.17 -16.09 16.68
CA GLY A 365 4.54 -17.21 15.83
C GLY A 365 3.37 -18.19 15.75
N CYS A 366 2.74 -18.26 14.58
CA CYS A 366 1.73 -19.27 14.30
C CYS A 366 2.44 -20.60 14.06
N GLN A 367 2.48 -21.45 15.09
CA GLN A 367 2.66 -22.88 14.88
C GLN A 367 1.36 -23.45 14.33
N LEU A 368 1.43 -24.01 13.11
CA LEU A 368 0.37 -24.84 12.55
C LEU A 368 -0.05 -25.91 13.57
N SER A 369 -1.32 -25.89 13.96
CA SER A 369 -1.98 -27.09 14.43
C SER A 369 -3.34 -27.19 13.74
N THR A 370 -3.49 -28.32 13.05
CA THR A 370 -4.70 -28.82 12.40
C THR A 370 -5.92 -28.71 13.30
N LEU A 371 -6.98 -28.02 12.84
CA LEU A 371 -8.28 -28.08 13.51
C LEU A 371 -9.39 -28.46 12.52
N ASN A 372 -10.03 -29.56 12.90
CA ASN A 372 -11.18 -30.19 12.30
C ASN A 372 -12.39 -29.24 12.26
N ALA A 373 -13.18 -29.40 11.20
CA ALA A 373 -14.50 -28.81 11.04
C ALA A 373 -15.43 -29.20 12.20
N HIS A 374 -15.90 -28.19 12.95
CA HIS A 374 -17.15 -28.25 13.71
C HIS A 374 -17.88 -26.92 13.54
N ARG A 375 -19.06 -26.99 12.91
CA ARG A 375 -20.03 -25.90 12.79
C ARG A 375 -20.92 -25.91 14.03
N PRO A 376 -21.09 -24.80 14.76
CA PRO A 376 -22.24 -24.60 15.61
C PRO A 376 -23.31 -23.82 14.85
N GLU A 377 -24.52 -24.37 14.80
CA GLU A 377 -25.75 -23.64 14.55
C GLU A 377 -26.13 -22.90 15.83
N GLU A 378 -26.19 -21.56 15.81
CA GLU A 378 -27.00 -20.79 16.76
C GLU A 378 -27.63 -19.60 16.04
N ASP A 379 -28.95 -19.52 16.16
CA ASP A 379 -29.82 -18.43 15.71
C ASP A 379 -29.42 -17.10 16.37
N PHE A 380 -29.04 -16.10 15.58
CA PHE A 380 -28.78 -14.74 16.03
C PHE A 380 -29.44 -13.72 15.10
N GLU A 381 -30.61 -13.22 15.50
CA GLU A 381 -31.10 -11.92 15.03
C GLU A 381 -30.17 -10.83 15.60
N GLN A 382 -29.36 -10.20 14.74
CA GLN A 382 -28.43 -9.15 15.14
C GLN A 382 -28.53 -7.99 14.15
N ASP A 383 -28.85 -6.81 14.70
CA ASP A 383 -28.90 -5.49 14.07
C ASP A 383 -27.53 -5.17 13.46
N THR A 384 -27.34 -5.67 12.24
CA THR A 384 -26.15 -5.52 11.42
C THR A 384 -26.51 -4.50 10.36
N ASN A 385 -25.66 -3.49 10.16
CA ASN A 385 -25.83 -2.55 9.06
C ASN A 385 -26.00 -3.37 7.76
N GLU A 386 -26.94 -2.99 6.89
CA GLU A 386 -27.24 -3.66 5.61
C GLU A 386 -25.97 -4.03 4.83
N TRP A 387 -24.94 -3.20 4.96
CA TRP A 387 -23.65 -3.35 4.32
C TRP A 387 -22.70 -4.33 4.97
N ASP A 388 -22.73 -4.51 6.29
CA ASP A 388 -21.98 -5.60 6.93
C ASP A 388 -22.50 -6.93 6.41
N GLN A 389 -23.83 -7.05 6.25
CA GLN A 389 -24.43 -8.22 5.63
C GLN A 389 -24.04 -8.34 4.15
N LYS A 390 -24.02 -7.26 3.36
CA LYS A 390 -23.61 -7.31 1.95
C LYS A 390 -22.14 -7.65 1.77
N ILE A 391 -21.23 -7.05 2.54
CA ILE A 391 -19.79 -7.34 2.51
C ILE A 391 -19.57 -8.78 2.95
N LEU A 392 -20.19 -9.23 4.06
CA LEU A 392 -20.10 -10.62 4.50
C LEU A 392 -20.69 -11.59 3.48
N GLN A 393 -21.84 -11.30 2.87
CA GLN A 393 -22.42 -12.12 1.81
C GLN A 393 -21.51 -12.18 0.58
N LEU A 394 -20.88 -11.06 0.21
CA LEU A 394 -19.96 -11.00 -0.91
C LEU A 394 -18.68 -11.77 -0.62
N MET A 395 -18.10 -11.61 0.57
CA MET A 395 -16.95 -12.40 1.04
C MET A 395 -17.31 -13.89 1.17
N GLN A 396 -18.50 -14.23 1.66
CA GLN A 396 -18.99 -15.61 1.76
C GLN A 396 -19.28 -16.22 0.39
N ALA A 397 -19.85 -15.46 -0.55
CA ALA A 397 -20.05 -15.89 -1.93
C ALA A 397 -18.71 -16.14 -2.62
N LYS A 398 -17.71 -15.27 -2.37
CA LYS A 398 -16.33 -15.44 -2.84
C LYS A 398 -15.66 -16.67 -2.20
N ALA A 399 -15.78 -16.86 -0.88
CA ALA A 399 -15.24 -18.00 -0.15
C ALA A 399 -15.92 -19.34 -0.51
N GLN A 400 -17.23 -19.34 -0.77
CA GLN A 400 -17.98 -20.52 -1.21
C GLN A 400 -17.67 -20.89 -2.67
N ALA A 401 -17.39 -19.89 -3.52
CA ALA A 401 -16.97 -20.11 -4.90
C ALA A 401 -15.55 -20.73 -5.00
N ALA A 402 -14.68 -20.47 -4.02
CA ALA A 402 -13.40 -21.17 -3.87
C ALA A 402 -13.56 -22.67 -3.55
N GLY A 403 -14.74 -23.09 -3.07
CA GLY A 403 -15.04 -24.49 -2.74
C GLY A 403 -15.80 -25.26 -3.83
N LYS A 404 -16.55 -24.60 -4.72
CA LYS A 404 -17.36 -25.25 -5.79
C LYS A 404 -17.61 -24.31 -6.99
N ILE A 405 -17.08 -24.74 -8.14
CA ILE A 405 -17.45 -24.45 -9.54
C ILE A 405 -18.52 -23.35 -9.81
N HIS A 406 -18.03 -22.25 -10.41
CA HIS A 406 -18.62 -21.27 -11.35
C HIS A 406 -20.01 -20.62 -11.13
N CYS A 407 -19.99 -19.27 -11.15
CA CYS A 407 -20.82 -18.38 -12.00
C CYS A 407 -20.19 -16.97 -11.88
N GLY A 408 -19.90 -16.12 -12.88
CA GLY A 408 -20.14 -16.07 -14.32
C GLY A 408 -20.14 -14.58 -14.71
N SER A 409 -18.98 -14.03 -15.11
CA SER A 409 -18.91 -12.69 -15.75
C SER A 409 -19.77 -12.72 -17.03
N GLN A 410 -20.54 -11.66 -17.30
CA GLN A 410 -21.47 -11.59 -18.43
C GLN A 410 -20.77 -11.36 -19.79
N ILE A 411 -19.78 -12.18 -20.15
CA ILE A 411 -19.13 -12.10 -21.46
C ILE A 411 -19.22 -13.43 -22.21
N LYS A 412 -20.02 -13.44 -23.29
CA LYS A 412 -20.00 -14.47 -24.34
C LYS A 412 -18.70 -14.30 -25.16
N ILE A 413 -17.73 -15.17 -24.93
CA ILE A 413 -16.58 -15.36 -25.82
C ILE A 413 -16.99 -16.30 -26.97
N GLY A 414 -16.45 -16.05 -28.16
CA GLY A 414 -16.90 -16.56 -29.46
C GLY A 414 -17.16 -18.07 -29.59
N ARG A 415 -17.99 -18.40 -30.58
CA ARG A 415 -18.36 -19.77 -31.00
C ARG A 415 -17.10 -20.60 -31.30
N ASP A 416 -17.10 -21.83 -30.77
CA ASP A 416 -16.27 -23.01 -31.14
C ASP A 416 -15.43 -23.64 -30.01
N ALA A 417 -16.04 -23.90 -28.85
CA ALA A 417 -15.43 -24.77 -27.84
C ALA A 417 -16.42 -25.71 -27.13
N ASN A 418 -17.53 -26.09 -27.78
CA ASN A 418 -18.60 -26.87 -27.13
C ASN A 418 -18.70 -28.34 -27.56
N ASN A 419 -17.60 -28.98 -27.98
CA ASN A 419 -17.67 -30.36 -28.47
C ASN A 419 -16.54 -31.32 -28.06
N GLN A 420 -15.82 -31.10 -26.95
CA GLN A 420 -14.83 -32.08 -26.47
C GLN A 420 -14.82 -32.39 -24.96
N LEU A 421 -15.78 -31.91 -24.16
CA LEU A 421 -15.84 -32.23 -22.72
C LEU A 421 -16.92 -33.23 -22.30
N ASN A 422 -17.67 -33.84 -23.25
CA ASN A 422 -18.73 -34.80 -22.94
C ASN A 422 -18.38 -36.28 -23.18
N GLN A 423 -17.09 -36.67 -23.17
CA GLN A 423 -16.71 -38.09 -23.39
C GLN A 423 -15.81 -38.72 -22.31
N LEU A 424 -15.60 -38.09 -21.15
CA LEU A 424 -14.76 -38.68 -20.08
C LEU A 424 -15.49 -38.91 -18.74
N CYS A 425 -16.83 -38.96 -18.73
CA CYS A 425 -17.60 -39.37 -17.55
C CYS A 425 -18.65 -40.44 -17.88
N SER A 426 -18.27 -41.45 -18.66
CA SER A 426 -19.07 -42.68 -18.85
C SER A 426 -18.20 -43.90 -19.10
N SER A 427 -17.42 -44.29 -18.09
CA SER A 427 -16.96 -45.67 -17.81
C SER A 427 -16.16 -45.71 -16.52
#